data_AF-A0A2W4JJ92-F1
#
_entry.id   AF-A0A2W4JJ92-F1
#
_cell.length_a   1.000
_cell.length_b   1.000
_cell.length_c   1.000
_cell.angle_alpha   90.00
_cell.angle_beta   90.00
_cell.angle_gamma   90.00
#
_symmetry.space_group_name_H-M   'P 1'
#
loop_
_entity.id
_entity.type
_entity.pdbx_description
1 polymer ?
#
loop_
_entity_poly.entity_id
_entity_poly.type
_entity_poly.pdbx_seq_one_letter_code
_entity_poly.pdbx_strand_id
1 'polypeptide(L)' 'MIGLLGILLVVQGAGGLINRAAGSDAKSWFVQLHVLPPSMHVAASMLMLLVGAALAVAGERKRKGKGAGTG' A
#
# COMPACT_ATOMS: atom_id res chain seq x y z
N MET A 1 11.96 -7.65 -4.10
CA MET A 1 11.95 -6.32 -3.45
C MET A 1 10.73 -5.49 -3.86
N ILE A 2 10.54 -5.14 -5.14
CA ILE A 2 9.38 -4.33 -5.60
C ILE A 2 8.02 -4.90 -5.20
N GLY A 3 7.79 -6.21 -5.35
CA GLY A 3 6.51 -6.82 -4.95
C GLY A 3 6.23 -6.72 -3.44
N LEU A 4 7.26 -6.85 -2.59
CA LEU A 4 7.14 -6.68 -1.14
C LEU A 4 6.81 -5.22 -0.77
N LEU A 5 7.46 -4.25 -1.43
CA LEU A 5 7.12 -2.83 -1.27
C LEU A 5 5.68 -2.54 -1.69
N GLY A 6 5.22 -3.16 -2.78
CA GLY A 6 3.83 -3.07 -3.22
C GLY A 6 2.84 -3.60 -2.18
N ILE A 7 3.13 -4.78 -1.61
CA ILE A 7 2.31 -5.37 -0.53
C ILE A 7 2.28 -4.46 0.70
N LEU A 8 3.43 -3.91 1.11
CA LEU A 8 3.50 -2.99 2.25
C LEU A 8 2.67 -1.72 2.02
N LEU A 9 2.71 -1.16 0.82
CA LEU A 9 1.88 -0.02 0.43
C LEU A 9 0.39 -0.35 0.43
N VAL A 10 0.00 -1.55 -0.03
CA VAL A 10 -1.40 -2.03 0.05
C VAL A 10 -1.85 -2.14 1.49
N VAL A 11 -1.06 -2.76 2.37
CA VAL A 11 -1.38 -2.88 3.81
C VAL A 11 -1.48 -1.51 4.47
N GLN A 12 -0.56 -0.60 4.16
CA GLN A 12 -0.58 0.78 4.66
C GLN A 12 -1.82 1.56 4.19
N GLY A 13 -2.16 1.47 2.91
CA GLY A 13 -3.32 2.13 2.34
C GLY A 13 -4.64 1.55 2.84
N ALA A 14 -4.82 0.23 2.78
CA ALA A 14 -6.03 -0.44 3.24
C ALA A 14 -6.24 -0.27 4.75
N GLY A 15 -5.19 -0.48 5.55
CA GLY A 15 -5.28 -0.31 6.99
C GLY A 15 -5.57 1.13 7.41
N GLY A 16 -4.97 2.12 6.74
CA GLY A 16 -5.28 3.54 6.98
C GLY A 16 -6.72 3.93 6.62
N LEU A 17 -7.25 3.38 5.51
CA LEU A 17 -8.66 3.58 5.13
C LEU A 17 -9.60 2.98 6.18
N ILE A 18 -9.35 1.74 6.62
CA ILE A 18 -10.16 1.08 7.64
C ILE A 18 -10.08 1.85 8.96
N ASN A 19 -8.90 2.32 9.37
CA ASN A 19 -8.73 3.11 10.59
C ASN A 19 -9.57 4.39 10.56
N ARG A 20 -9.62 5.08 9.40
CA ARG A 20 -10.49 6.26 9.25
C ARG A 20 -11.98 5.92 9.16
N ALA A 21 -12.34 4.84 8.48
CA ALA A 21 -13.72 4.37 8.42
C ALA A 21 -14.26 3.96 9.81
N ALA A 22 -13.39 3.45 10.68
CA ALA A 22 -13.71 3.10 12.06
C ALA A 22 -13.83 4.32 13.00
N GLY A 23 -13.66 5.55 12.49
CA GLY A 23 -13.72 6.77 13.31
C GLY A 23 -12.57 6.90 14.30
N SER A 24 -11.50 6.10 14.14
CA SER A 24 -10.38 6.11 15.07
C SER A 24 -9.46 7.28 14.78
N ASP A 25 -9.40 8.24 15.72
CA ASP A 25 -8.38 9.31 15.75
C ASP A 25 -7.06 8.82 16.37
N ALA A 26 -6.99 7.57 16.84
CA ALA A 26 -5.77 6.99 17.35
C ALA A 26 -4.74 6.86 16.20
N LYS A 27 -3.52 7.34 16.44
CA LYS A 27 -2.37 7.18 15.56
C LYS A 27 -1.92 5.71 15.54
N SER A 28 -2.66 4.86 14.83
CA SER A 28 -2.21 3.52 14.42
C SER A 28 -0.93 3.62 13.59
N TRP A 29 -0.11 2.56 13.52
CA TRP A 29 1.23 2.50 12.88
C TRP A 29 1.30 2.87 11.37
N PHE A 30 0.18 3.34 10.80
CA PHE A 30 0.10 3.83 9.44
C PHE A 30 0.82 5.17 9.30
N VAL A 31 1.76 5.23 8.36
CA VAL A 31 2.70 6.35 8.24
C VAL A 31 1.98 7.64 7.85
N GLN A 32 0.99 7.57 6.97
CA GLN A 32 0.20 8.73 6.56
C GLN A 32 -0.57 9.39 7.71
N LEU A 33 -1.00 8.62 8.70
CA LEU A 33 -1.71 9.16 9.87
C LEU A 33 -0.79 9.98 10.78
N HIS A 34 0.52 9.71 10.71
CA HIS A 34 1.53 10.39 11.50
C HIS A 34 2.10 11.65 10.82
N VAL A 35 2.20 11.63 9.49
CA VAL A 35 2.94 12.63 8.70
C VAL A 35 2.01 13.65 8.03
N LEU A 36 0.79 13.25 7.67
CA LEU A 36 -0.13 14.11 6.93
C LEU A 36 -1.23 14.69 7.83
N PRO A 37 -1.83 15.84 7.46
CA PRO A 37 -2.99 16.37 8.15
C PRO A 37 -4.23 15.48 7.94
N PRO A 38 -5.20 15.49 8.88
CA PRO A 38 -6.39 14.63 8.84
C PRO A 38 -7.15 14.61 7.50
N SER A 39 -7.26 15.78 6.85
CA SER A 39 -7.95 15.94 5.57
C SER A 39 -7.29 15.16 4.42
N MET A 40 -6.00 14.84 4.53
CA MET A 40 -5.24 14.12 3.49
C MET A 40 -5.15 12.62 3.75
N HIS A 41 -5.56 12.13 4.92
CA HIS A 41 -5.40 10.72 5.29
C HIS A 41 -6.11 9.77 4.33
N VAL A 42 -7.34 10.08 3.93
CA VAL A 42 -8.13 9.25 3.02
C VAL A 42 -7.50 9.22 1.63
N ALA A 43 -7.20 10.39 1.06
CA ALA A 43 -6.60 10.50 -0.27
C ALA A 43 -5.23 9.80 -0.35
N ALA A 44 -4.37 10.01 0.66
CA ALA A 44 -3.06 9.35 0.73
C ALA A 44 -3.19 7.83 0.87
N SER A 45 -4.16 7.36 1.66
CA SER A 45 -4.41 5.93 1.83
C SER A 45 -4.93 5.27 0.54
N MET A 46 -5.81 5.95 -0.21
CA MET A 46 -6.23 5.50 -1.54
C MET A 46 -5.07 5.45 -2.53
N LEU A 47 -4.23 6.50 -2.57
CA LEU A 47 -3.09 6.55 -3.45
C LEU A 47 -2.10 5.42 -3.16
N MET A 48 -1.78 5.19 -1.88
CA MET A 48 -0.90 4.09 -1.48
C MET A 48 -1.49 2.73 -1.83
N LEU A 49 -2.80 2.54 -1.67
CA LEU A 49 -3.47 1.30 -2.05
C LEU A 49 -3.34 1.03 -3.55
N LEU A 50 -3.66 2.03 -4.39
CA LEU A 50 -3.63 1.91 -5.85
C LEU A 50 -2.20 1.69 -6.37
N VAL A 51 -1.24 2.50 -5.90
CA VAL A 51 0.18 2.39 -6.29
C VAL A 51 0.77 1.07 -5.79
N GLY A 52 0.47 0.69 -4.55
CA GLY A 52 0.91 -0.58 -3.95
C GLY A 52 0.42 -1.78 -4.74
N ALA A 53 -0.87 -1.80 -5.11
CA ALA A 53 -1.45 -2.87 -5.90
C ALA A 53 -0.80 -2.98 -7.28
N ALA A 54 -0.60 -1.84 -7.96
CA ALA A 54 0.10 -1.81 -9.25
C ALA A 54 1.52 -2.36 -9.15
N LEU A 55 2.28 -1.97 -8.11
CA LEU A 55 3.64 -2.45 -7.87
C LEU A 55 3.69 -3.94 -7.48
N ALA A 56 2.73 -4.42 -6.70
CA ALA A 56 2.62 -5.84 -6.34
C ALA A 56 2.40 -6.70 -7.59
N VAL A 57 1.43 -6.32 -8.43
CA VAL A 57 1.13 -7.01 -9.69
C VAL A 57 2.32 -6.95 -10.66
N ALA A 58 2.93 -5.77 -10.83
CA ALA A 58 4.09 -5.62 -11.70
C ALA A 58 5.30 -6.43 -11.20
N GLY A 59 5.53 -6.44 -9.89
CA GLY A 59 6.58 -7.22 -9.24
C GLY A 59 6.42 -8.73 -9.44
N GLU A 60 5.18 -9.22 -9.34
CA GLU A 60 4.86 -10.63 -9.54
C GLU A 60 5.03 -11.06 -11.00
N ARG A 61 4.53 -10.25 -11.93
CA ARG A 61 4.72 -10.46 -13.38
C ARG A 61 6.20 -10.52 -13.76
N LYS A 62 7.01 -9.60 -13.23
CA LYS A 62 8.47 -9.60 -13.46
C LYS A 62 9.15 -10.84 -12.90
N ARG A 63 8.72 -11.33 -11.74
CA ARG A 63 9.25 -12.57 -11.14
C ARG A 63 8.91 -13.79 -11.98
N LYS A 64 7.68 -13.87 -12.50
CA LYS A 64 7.21 -14.95 -13.37
C LYS A 64 7.92 -14.96 -14.73
N GLY A 65 8.12 -13.79 -15.34
CA GLY A 65 8.87 -13.66 -16.60
C GLY A 65 10.35 -14.05 -16.50
N LYS A 66 10.98 -13.86 -15.33
CA LYS A 66 12.35 -14.33 -15.09
C LYS A 66 12.46 -15.85 -14.87
N GLY A 67 11.38 -16.50 -14.42
CA GLY A 67 11.35 -17.95 -14.20
C GLY A 67 11.09 -18.79 -15.46
N ALA A 68 10.62 -18.17 -16.54
CA ALA A 68 10.28 -18.85 -17.79
C ALA A 68 11.41 -18.86 -18.85
N GLY A 69 12.55 -18.21 -18.57
CA GLY A 69 13.70 -18.11 -19.48
C GLY A 69 14.85 -19.08 -19.20
N THR A 70 14.66 -20.04 -18.30
CA THR A 70 15.63 -21.09 -17.97
C THR A 70 14.89 -22.42 -17.92
N GLY A 71 14.67 -23.01 -19.08
CA GLY A 71 14.10 -24.34 -19.28
C GLY A 71 14.64 -24.91 -20.58
#